data_AF-A0A971NPW2-F1
#
_entry.id   AF-A0A971NPW2-F1
#
_cell.length_a   1.000
_cell.length_b   1.000
_cell.length_c   1.000
_cell.angle_alpha   90.00
_cell.angle_beta   90.00
_cell.angle_gamma   90.00
#
_symmetry.space_group_name_H-M   'P 1'
#
loop_
_entity.id
_entity.type
_entity.pdbx_description
1 polymer ?
#
loop_
_entity_poly.entity_id
_entity_poly.type
_entity_poly.pdbx_seq_one_letter_code
_entity_poly.pdbx_strand_id
1 'polypeptide(L)' 'MERKQLVVLNKCDLPEARQRAGEVVAFVKDRGYPCFTVSAASGEGLAEIQDEIIRILYG' A
#
# COMPACT_ATOMS: atom_id res chain seq x y z
N MET A 1 13.25 2.91 19.59
CA MET A 1 12.86 3.57 18.35
C MET A 1 11.68 2.79 17.78
N GLU A 2 10.61 3.46 17.37
CA GLU A 2 9.44 2.80 16.79
C GLU A 2 9.75 2.34 15.36
N ARG A 3 9.32 1.13 14.97
CA ARG A 3 9.53 0.62 13.62
C ARG A 3 8.54 1.31 12.68
N LYS A 4 9.05 2.06 11.70
CA LYS A 4 8.25 2.69 10.64
C LYS A 4 7.50 1.60 9.85
N GLN A 5 6.21 1.78 9.60
CA GLN A 5 5.31 0.79 8.98
C GLN A 5 4.46 1.42 7.88
N LEU A 6 4.10 0.61 6.90
CA LEU A 6 3.12 0.90 5.86
C LEU A 6 2.33 -0.37 5.54
N VAL A 7 1.18 -0.23 4.89
CA VAL A 7 0.30 -1.35 4.51
C VAL A 7 0.23 -1.47 2.99
N VAL A 8 0.31 -2.71 2.49
CA VAL A 8 0.19 -3.02 1.08
C VAL A 8 -0.97 -4.00 0.88
N LEU A 9 -2.00 -3.56 0.18
CA LEU A 9 -3.07 -4.40 -0.32
C LEU A 9 -2.64 -4.99 -1.65
N ASN A 10 -2.06 -6.19 -1.58
CA ASN A 10 -1.60 -6.91 -2.76
C ASN A 10 -2.77 -7.58 -3.52
N LYS A 11 -2.53 -7.93 -4.79
CA LYS A 11 -3.44 -8.58 -5.74
C LYS A 11 -4.52 -7.69 -6.36
N CYS A 12 -4.21 -6.42 -6.62
CA CYS A 12 -5.16 -5.50 -7.28
C CYS A 12 -5.51 -5.88 -8.74
N ASP A 13 -4.81 -6.86 -9.30
CA ASP A 13 -5.14 -7.52 -10.57
C ASP A 13 -6.41 -8.38 -10.48
N LEU A 14 -6.81 -8.81 -9.28
CA LEU A 14 -8.06 -9.54 -9.05
C LEU A 14 -9.24 -8.56 -8.92
N PRO A 15 -10.33 -8.74 -9.69
CA PRO A 15 -11.49 -7.83 -9.66
C PRO A 15 -12.07 -7.63 -8.25
N GLU A 16 -12.18 -8.69 -7.46
CA GLU A 16 -12.75 -8.66 -6.11
C GLU A 16 -11.88 -7.86 -5.13
N ALA A 17 -10.55 -7.95 -5.29
CA ALA A 17 -9.61 -7.18 -4.50
C ALA A 17 -9.68 -5.69 -4.87
N ARG A 18 -9.74 -5.38 -6.17
CA ARG A 18 -9.86 -4.01 -6.67
C ARG A 18 -11.16 -3.34 -6.21
N GLN A 19 -12.28 -4.06 -6.23
CA GLN A 19 -13.59 -3.54 -5.79
C GLN A 19 -13.59 -3.17 -4.30
N ARG A 20 -12.87 -3.93 -3.45
CA ARG A 20 -12.80 -3.72 -2.00
C ARG A 20 -11.70 -2.76 -1.57
N ALA A 21 -10.75 -2.45 -2.44
CA ALA A 21 -9.54 -1.69 -2.07
C ALA A 21 -9.86 -0.31 -1.51
N GLY A 22 -10.83 0.41 -2.07
CA GLY A 22 -11.18 1.77 -1.65
C GLY A 22 -11.56 1.87 -0.17
N GLU A 23 -12.45 0.99 0.30
CA GLU A 23 -12.90 0.96 1.70
C GLU A 23 -11.75 0.61 2.66
N VAL A 24 -10.92 -0.38 2.30
CA VAL A 24 -9.80 -0.81 3.14
C VAL A 24 -8.71 0.26 3.20
N VAL A 25 -8.40 0.92 2.08
CA VAL A 25 -7.45 2.04 2.05
C VAL A 25 -7.90 3.17 2.97
N ALA A 26 -9.18 3.54 2.92
CA ALA A 26 -9.73 4.56 3.81
C ALA A 26 -9.60 4.15 5.29
N PHE A 27 -9.98 2.91 5.62
CA PHE A 27 -9.89 2.36 6.98
C PHE A 27 -8.46 2.34 7.55
N VAL A 28 -7.47 2.03 6.71
CA VAL A 28 -6.06 1.98 7.12
C VAL A 28 -5.49 3.39 7.27
N LYS A 29 -5.83 4.30 6.35
CA LYS A 29 -5.40 5.70 6.43
C LYS A 29 -5.96 6.42 7.66
N ASP A 30 -7.20 6.13 8.03
CA ASP A 30 -7.83 6.63 9.27
C ASP A 30 -7.08 6.18 10.54
N ARG A 31 -6.37 5.05 10.49
CA ARG A 31 -5.49 4.54 11.57
C ARG A 31 -4.08 5.13 11.54
N GLY A 32 -3.79 6.05 10.63
CA GLY A 32 -2.50 6.73 10.54
C GLY A 32 -1.41 5.96 9.77
N TYR A 33 -1.78 4.91 9.03
CA TYR A 33 -0.81 4.16 8.22
C TYR A 33 -0.91 4.53 6.73
N PRO A 34 0.23 4.73 6.04
CA PRO A 34 0.26 4.73 4.59
C PRO A 34 -0.29 3.42 4.04
N CYS A 35 -1.10 3.48 2.99
CA CYS A 35 -1.73 2.30 2.40
C CYS A 35 -1.71 2.37 0.88
N PHE A 36 -1.21 1.31 0.26
CA PHE A 36 -1.04 1.19 -1.19
C PHE A 36 -1.79 -0.03 -1.70
N THR A 37 -2.31 0.05 -2.92
CA THR A 37 -2.96 -1.07 -3.62
C THR A 37 -2.08 -1.46 -4.80
N VAL A 38 -1.61 -2.70 -4.83
CA VAL A 38 -0.59 -3.15 -5.80
C VAL A 38 -0.87 -4.56 -6.31
N SER A 39 -0.19 -4.94 -7.37
CA SER A 39 -0.04 -6.33 -7.79
C SER A 39 1.43 -6.70 -7.85
N ALA A 40 1.85 -7.57 -6.94
CA ALA A 40 3.17 -8.20 -7.03
C ALA A 40 3.31 -9.10 -8.26
N ALA A 41 2.20 -9.59 -8.83
CA ALA A 41 2.20 -10.47 -9.99
C ALA A 41 2.44 -9.70 -11.30
N SER A 42 1.79 -8.54 -11.47
CA SER A 42 1.97 -7.71 -12.67
C SER A 42 3.04 -6.62 -12.52
N GLY A 43 3.41 -6.29 -11.28
CA GLY A 43 4.29 -5.16 -10.96
C GLY A 43 3.57 -3.82 -10.80
N GLU A 44 2.24 -3.76 -11.00
CA GLU A 44 1.44 -2.55 -10.80
C GLU A 44 1.62 -2.02 -9.37
N GLY A 45 2.07 -0.76 -9.24
CA GLY A 45 2.18 -0.07 -7.95
C GLY A 45 3.45 -0.36 -7.14
N LEU A 46 4.36 -1.22 -7.61
CA LEU A 46 5.56 -1.57 -6.84
C LEU A 46 6.59 -0.42 -6.78
N ALA A 47 6.68 0.42 -7.81
CA ALA A 47 7.60 1.55 -7.83
C ALA A 47 7.22 2.59 -6.77
N GLU A 48 5.92 2.89 -6.66
CA GLU A 48 5.37 3.82 -5.67
C GLU A 48 5.62 3.34 -4.23
N ILE A 49 5.58 2.02 -3.99
CA ILE A 49 5.97 1.45 -2.70
C ILE A 49 7.45 1.70 -2.42
N GLN A 50 8.33 1.49 -3.41
CA GLN A 50 9.77 1.70 -3.21
C GLN A 50 10.09 3.15 -2.89
N ASP A 51 9.50 4.09 -3.63
CA ASP A 51 9.66 5.53 -3.38
C ASP A 51 9.18 5.91 -1.98
N GLU A 52 8.04 5.36 -1.54
CA GLU A 52 7.53 5.60 -0.20
C GLU A 52 8.42 4.99 0.89
N ILE A 53 8.95 3.79 0.69
CA ILE A 53 9.90 3.18 1.64
C ILE A 53 11.14 4.06 1.78
N ILE A 54 11.69 4.55 0.66
CA ILE A 54 12.84 5.45 0.67
C ILE A 54 12.50 6.74 1.43
N ARG A 55 11.36 7.35 1.14
CA ARG A 55 10.87 8.55 1.83
C ARG A 55 10.69 8.33 3.32
N ILE A 56 10.08 7.21 3.71
CA ILE A 56 9.86 6.87 5.12
C ILE A 56 11.18 6.65 5.84
N LEU A 57 12.16 5.97 5.22
CA LEU A 57 13.42 5.64 5.88
C LEU A 57 14.39 6.82 5.96
N TYR A 58 14.50 7.60 4.88
CA TYR A 58 15.55 8.60 4.67
C TYR A 58 15.06 10.04 4.50
N GLY A 59 13.75 10.26 4.39
CA GLY A 59 13.13 11.59 4.38
C GLY A 59 12.76 12.10 5.76
#